data_AF-A0A537LJR0-F1
#
_entry.id   AF-A0A537LJR0-F1
#
_cell.length_a   1.000
_cell.length_b   1.000
_cell.length_c   1.000
_cell.angle_alpha   90.00
_cell.angle_beta   90.00
_cell.angle_gamma   90.00
#
_symmetry.space_group_name_H-M   'P 1'
#
loop_
_entity.id
_entity.type
_entity.pdbx_description
1 polymer ?
#
loop_
_entity_poly.entity_id
_entity_poly.type
_entity_poly.pdbx_seq_one_letter_code
_entity_poly.pdbx_strand_id
1 'polypeptide(L)' 'MEHFELRTHKRLIDILEPTQKTVDALSHLDLPAGVDIEIKL' A
#
# COMPACT_ATOMS: atom_id res chain seq x y z
N MET A 1 -10.66 -27.11 21.80
CA MET A 1 -9.50 -26.83 20.93
C MET A 1 -9.63 -25.40 20.49
N GLU A 2 -8.57 -24.61 20.63
CA GLU A 2 -8.58 -23.22 20.18
C GLU A 2 -8.18 -23.18 18.71
N HIS A 3 -8.87 -22.33 17.94
CA HIS A 3 -8.60 -22.10 16.53
C HIS A 3 -8.17 -20.66 16.33
N PHE A 4 -7.05 -20.49 15.64
CA PHE A 4 -6.51 -19.18 15.29
C PHE A 4 -6.21 -19.13 13.79
N GLU A 5 -6.23 -17.91 13.25
CA GLU A 5 -5.83 -17.64 11.88
C GLU A 5 -5.12 -16.29 11.80
N LEU A 6 -4.30 -16.14 10.76
CA LEU A 6 -3.74 -14.86 10.36
C LEU A 6 -4.36 -14.47 9.02
N ARG A 7 -4.97 -13.28 8.96
CA ARG A 7 -5.58 -12.74 7.75
C ARG A 7 -4.77 -11.54 7.25
N THR A 8 -4.32 -11.61 6.00
CA THR A 8 -3.68 -10.49 5.31
C THR A 8 -4.64 -9.94 4.27
N HIS A 9 -4.91 -8.62 4.33
CA HIS A 9 -5.78 -7.95 3.38
C HIS A 9 -4.96 -7.22 2.33
N LYS A 10 -5.09 -7.63 1.07
CA LYS A 10 -4.41 -6.98 -0.06
C LYS A 10 -5.32 -5.94 -0.72
N ARG A 11 -4.72 -4.85 -1.17
CA ARG A 11 -5.37 -3.79 -1.96
C ARG A 11 -4.50 -3.52 -3.17
N LEU A 12 -5.14 -3.33 -4.32
CA LEU A 12 -4.50 -2.93 -5.56
C LEU A 12 -5.07 -1.57 -5.94
N ILE A 13 -4.18 -0.63 -6.26
CA ILE A 13 -4.52 0.73 -6.67
C ILE A 13 -3.75 0.99 -7.96
N ASP A 14 -4.48 1.25 -9.03
CA ASP A 14 -3.90 1.59 -10.33
C ASP A 14 -4.01 3.09 -10.58
N ILE A 15 -2.88 3.72 -10.92
CA ILE A 15 -2.79 5.13 -11.27
C ILE A 15 -2.55 5.22 -12.77
N LEU A 16 -3.57 5.64 -13.52
CA LEU A 16 -3.56 5.61 -14.99
C LEU A 16 -2.60 6.64 -15.61
N GLU A 17 -2.53 7.83 -15.02
CA GLU A 17 -1.71 8.93 -15.51
C GLU A 17 -0.85 9.49 -14.36
N PRO A 18 0.24 8.81 -13.98
CA PRO A 18 1.10 9.28 -12.90
C PRO A 18 1.87 10.52 -13.36
N THR A 19 1.70 11.62 -12.63
CA THR A 19 2.55 12.80 -12.79
C THR A 19 3.76 12.71 -11.88
N GLN A 20 4.86 13.42 -12.18
CA GLN A 20 6.03 13.46 -11.30
C GLN A 20 5.66 13.89 -9.87
N LYS A 21 4.76 14.89 -9.75
CA LYS A 21 4.23 15.34 -8.47
C LYS A 21 3.50 14.23 -7.71
N THR A 22 2.79 13.35 -8.42
CA THR A 22 2.09 12.21 -7.82
C THR A 22 3.07 11.18 -7.26
N VAL A 23 4.14 10.88 -8.00
CA VAL A 23 5.20 9.95 -7.54
C VAL A 23 5.90 10.46 -6.29
N ASP A 24 6.25 11.75 -6.29
CA ASP A 24 6.89 12.39 -5.15
C ASP A 24 5.95 12.37 -3.92
N ALA A 25 4.66 12.64 -4.11
CA ALA A 25 3.67 12.61 -3.03
C ALA A 25 3.48 11.20 -2.43
N LEU A 26 3.49 10.14 -3.26
CA LEU A 26 3.39 8.76 -2.79
C LEU A 26 4.62 8.33 -1.98
N SER A 27 5.79 8.85 -2.32
CA SER A 27 7.04 8.54 -1.61
C SER A 27 7.14 9.19 -0.23
N HIS A 28 6.37 10.25 0.02
CA HIS A 28 6.33 10.99 1.29
C HIS A 28 5.03 10.74 2.07
N LEU A 29 4.26 9.71 1.70
CA LEU A 29 2.99 9.43 2.35
C LEU A 29 3.24 8.85 3.76
N ASP A 30 2.65 9.47 4.78
CA ASP A 30 2.68 8.91 6.12
C ASP A 30 1.70 7.73 6.22
N LEU A 31 2.26 6.53 6.33
CA LEU A 31 1.49 5.29 6.42
C LEU A 31 1.33 4.84 7.88
N PRO A 32 0.15 4.33 8.26
CA PRO A 32 -0.03 3.72 9.57
C PRO A 32 0.93 2.55 9.79
N ALA A 33 1.44 2.42 11.02
CA ALA A 33 2.24 1.26 11.40
C ALA A 33 1.46 -0.04 11.20
N GLY A 34 2.05 -1.01 10.47
CA GLY A 34 1.44 -2.30 10.16
C GLY A 34 0.83 -2.42 8.76
N VAL A 35 0.94 -1.38 7.93
CA VAL A 35 0.62 -1.43 6.50
C VAL A 35 1.91 -1.50 5.69
N ASP A 36 1.99 -2.52 4.82
CA ASP A 36 3.08 -2.66 3.86
C ASP A 36 2.63 -2.17 2.48
N ILE A 37 3.50 -1.44 1.78
CA ILE A 37 3.22 -0.91 0.42
C ILE A 37 4.37 -1.26 -0.51
N GLU A 38 4.00 -1.76 -1.70
CA GLU A 38 4.89 -2.01 -2.82
C GLU A 38 4.48 -1.12 -3.99
N ILE A 39 5.39 -0.30 -4.51
CA ILE A 39 5.17 0.53 -5.71
C ILE A 39 5.86 -0.15 -6.90
N LYS A 40 5.13 -0.35 -7.99
CA LYS A 40 5.63 -0.89 -9.27
C LYS A 40 5.46 0.18 -10.34
N LEU A 41 6.55 0.51 -11.04
CA LEU A 41 6.61 1.45 -12.16
C LEU A 41 6.63 0.71 -13.49
#